data_AF-A0A3S3C2U3-F1
#
_entry.id   AF-A0A3S3C2U3-F1
#
_cell.length_a   1.000
_cell.length_b   1.000
_cell.length_c   1.000
_cell.angle_alpha   90.00
_cell.angle_beta   90.00
_cell.angle_gamma   90.00
#
_symmetry.space_group_name_H-M   'P 1'
#
loop_
_entity.id
_entity.type
_entity.pdbx_description
1 polymer ?
#
loop_
_entity_poly.entity_id
_entity_poly.type
_entity_poly.pdbx_seq_one_letter_code
_entity_poly.pdbx_strand_id
1 'polypeptide(L)'
;DRGKRPIMGEIATQLADVVIVTDDNPRSEVPETIRAAILAAAPGAIEIGDRRRAIHEAVAMLHAGDTLIVAGKGHEEGQTIGSETFHFSDHEEVRAALRERAA
;
A
#
# COMPACT_ATOMS: atom_id res chain seq x y z
N ASP A 1 -3.58 -15.03 2.94
CA ASP A 1 -4.89 -15.53 2.49
C ASP A 1 -5.09 -15.11 1.04
N ARG A 2 -5.21 -16.09 0.14
CA ARG A 2 -5.33 -15.85 -1.31
C ARG A 2 -6.76 -15.50 -1.71
N GLY A 3 -7.76 -16.05 -1.02
CA GLY A 3 -9.17 -15.88 -1.39
C GLY A 3 -9.65 -14.44 -1.26
N LYS A 4 -9.10 -13.69 -0.30
CA LYS A 4 -9.46 -12.28 -0.07
C LYS A 4 -8.84 -11.28 -1.06
N ARG A 5 -7.78 -11.65 -1.79
CA ARG A 5 -7.01 -10.71 -2.65
C ARG A 5 -7.87 -10.01 -3.71
N PRO A 6 -8.64 -10.73 -4.54
CA PRO A 6 -9.51 -10.05 -5.51
C PRO A 6 -10.60 -9.22 -4.84
N ILE A 7 -11.20 -9.71 -3.75
CA ILE A 7 -12.24 -9.00 -2.99
C ILE A 7 -11.71 -7.65 -2.45
N MET A 8 -10.47 -7.63 -1.95
CA MET A 8 -9.82 -6.40 -1.49
C MET A 8 -9.63 -5.39 -2.64
N GLY A 9 -9.21 -5.86 -3.81
CA GLY A 9 -9.03 -5.01 -5.00
C GLY A 9 -10.36 -4.40 -5.45
N GLU A 10 -11.39 -5.24 -5.57
CA GLU A 10 -12.73 -4.83 -5.98
C GLU A 10 -13.29 -3.74 -5.06
N ILE A 11 -13.34 -4.01 -3.75
CA ILE A 11 -13.90 -3.07 -2.77
C ILE A 11 -13.11 -1.76 -2.75
N ALA A 12 -11.78 -1.80 -2.87
CA ALA A 12 -10.97 -0.59 -2.93
C ALA A 12 -11.35 0.28 -4.13
N THR A 13 -11.47 -0.31 -5.32
CA THR A 13 -11.85 0.44 -6.54
C THR A 13 -13.31 0.90 -6.56
N GLN A 14 -14.19 0.26 -5.79
CA GLN A 14 -15.58 0.70 -5.67
C GLN A 14 -15.74 1.91 -4.74
N LEU A 15 -14.87 2.03 -3.73
CA LEU A 15 -15.05 3.00 -2.63
C LEU A 15 -14.06 4.16 -2.64
N ALA A 16 -12.94 4.04 -3.35
CA ALA A 16 -11.92 5.08 -3.43
C ALA A 16 -11.79 5.62 -4.87
N ASP A 17 -11.55 6.93 -4.98
CA ASP A 17 -11.30 7.59 -6.27
C ASP A 17 -9.96 7.18 -6.88
N VAL A 18 -8.97 6.92 -6.02
CA VAL A 18 -7.62 6.48 -6.40
C VAL A 18 -7.23 5.29 -5.53
N VAL A 19 -6.71 4.24 -6.17
CA VAL A 19 -6.23 3.03 -5.50
C VAL A 19 -4.77 2.80 -5.87
N ILE A 20 -3.92 2.59 -4.87
CA ILE A 20 -2.53 2.17 -5.04
C ILE A 20 -2.36 0.78 -4.40
N VAL A 21 -1.94 -0.21 -5.20
CA VAL A 21 -1.61 -1.56 -4.75
C VAL A 21 -0.10 -1.66 -4.55
N THR A 22 0.30 -2.03 -3.33
CA THR A 22 1.70 -2.12 -2.89
C THR A 22 1.95 -3.36 -2.05
N ASP A 23 3.22 -3.64 -1.76
CA ASP A 23 3.60 -4.70 -0.85
C ASP A 23 3.18 -4.41 0.61
N ASP A 24 2.95 -5.51 1.33
CA ASP A 24 2.75 -5.54 2.78
C ASP A 24 3.78 -6.54 3.34
N ASN A 25 3.36 -7.65 3.93
CA ASN A 25 4.24 -8.74 4.35
C ASN A 25 4.18 -9.89 3.32
N PRO A 26 4.99 -9.88 2.24
CA PRO A 26 4.96 -10.94 1.23
C PRO A 26 5.42 -12.29 1.80
N ARG A 27 6.23 -12.30 2.87
CA ARG A 27 6.78 -13.51 3.49
C ARG A 27 7.45 -14.36 2.41
N SER A 28 7.05 -15.63 2.25
CA SER A 28 7.62 -16.56 1.27
C SER A 28 6.99 -16.48 -0.13
N GLU A 29 5.97 -15.66 -0.35
CA GLU A 29 5.35 -15.50 -1.67
C GLU A 29 6.06 -14.41 -2.47
N VAL A 30 6.08 -14.57 -3.80
CA VAL A 30 6.60 -13.54 -4.72
C VAL A 30 5.67 -12.31 -4.67
N PRO A 31 6.16 -11.13 -4.27
CA PRO A 31 5.32 -9.93 -4.06
C PRO A 31 4.48 -9.56 -5.29
N GLU A 32 5.06 -9.62 -6.48
CA GLU A 32 4.41 -9.34 -7.76
C GLU A 32 3.18 -10.23 -7.97
N THR A 33 3.26 -11.50 -7.55
CA THR A 33 2.15 -12.46 -7.68
C THR A 33 0.99 -12.10 -6.75
N ILE A 34 1.29 -11.55 -5.57
CA ILE A 34 0.27 -11.06 -4.63
C ILE A 34 -0.42 -9.83 -5.23
N ARG A 35 0.36 -8.85 -5.68
CA ARG A 35 -0.18 -7.61 -6.27
C ARG A 35 -1.01 -7.91 -7.52
N ALA A 36 -0.52 -8.76 -8.42
CA ALA A 36 -1.27 -9.19 -9.61
C ALA A 36 -2.63 -9.82 -9.28
N ALA A 37 -2.73 -10.61 -8.22
CA ALA A 37 -3.99 -11.22 -7.79
C ALA A 37 -5.00 -10.19 -7.22
N ILE A 38 -4.52 -9.07 -6.66
CA ILE A 38 -5.38 -7.95 -6.22
C ILE A 38 -5.78 -7.11 -7.44
N LEU A 39 -4.81 -6.77 -8.29
CA LEU A 39 -4.99 -5.94 -9.49
C LEU A 39 -5.97 -6.56 -10.50
N ALA A 40 -6.05 -7.90 -10.57
CA ALA A 40 -7.02 -8.60 -11.42
C ALA A 40 -8.49 -8.19 -11.17
N ALA A 41 -8.79 -7.68 -9.97
CA ALA A 41 -10.12 -7.17 -9.61
C ALA A 41 -10.11 -5.67 -9.27
N ALA A 42 -9.02 -4.96 -9.54
CA ALA A 42 -8.87 -3.53 -9.24
C ALA A 42 -8.51 -2.74 -10.53
N PRO A 43 -9.42 -2.66 -11.51
CA PRO A 43 -9.15 -1.96 -12.77
C PRO A 43 -8.84 -0.49 -12.52
N GLY A 44 -7.77 0.02 -13.16
CA GLY A 44 -7.33 1.41 -13.02
C GLY A 44 -6.51 1.70 -11.76
N ALA A 45 -6.30 0.73 -10.87
CA ALA A 45 -5.40 0.90 -9.74
C ALA A 45 -3.94 1.05 -10.19
N ILE A 46 -3.18 1.87 -9.46
CA ILE A 46 -1.76 2.11 -9.66
C ILE A 46 -0.98 1.01 -8.92
N GLU A 47 0.02 0.41 -9.57
CA GLU A 47 0.91 -0.55 -8.93
C GLU A 47 2.23 0.10 -8.53
N ILE A 48 2.58 0.06 -7.25
CA ILE A 48 3.89 0.46 -6.74
C ILE A 48 4.32 -0.59 -5.72
N GLY A 49 5.29 -1.45 -6.04
CA GLY A 49 5.68 -2.54 -5.13
C GLY A 49 6.26 -2.05 -3.80
N ASP A 50 7.18 -1.08 -3.86
CA ASP A 50 7.82 -0.54 -2.66
C ASP A 50 6.83 0.28 -1.83
N ARG A 51 6.54 -0.20 -0.60
CA ARG A 51 5.54 0.38 0.30
C ARG A 51 5.86 1.81 0.73
N ARG A 52 7.14 2.13 0.93
CA ARG A 52 7.57 3.50 1.25
C ARG A 52 7.25 4.41 0.08
N ARG A 53 7.68 4.06 -1.13
CA ARG A 53 7.41 4.82 -2.35
C ARG A 53 5.91 4.97 -2.60
N ALA A 54 5.11 3.93 -2.38
CA ALA A 54 3.66 3.98 -2.54
C ALA A 54 3.01 5.00 -1.60
N ILE A 55 3.42 5.03 -0.33
CA ILE A 55 2.93 6.00 0.66
C ILE A 55 3.34 7.42 0.27
N HIS A 56 4.60 7.62 -0.13
CA HIS A 56 5.10 8.93 -0.54
C HIS A 56 4.39 9.47 -1.79
N GLU A 57 4.18 8.62 -2.80
CA GLU A 57 3.41 8.98 -4.00
C GLU A 57 1.97 9.34 -3.63
N ALA A 58 1.31 8.53 -2.78
CA ALA A 58 -0.05 8.81 -2.33
C ALA A 58 -0.16 10.18 -1.66
N VAL A 59 0.79 10.52 -0.78
CA VAL A 59 0.82 11.82 -0.09
C VAL A 59 1.09 12.97 -1.06
N ALA A 60 1.94 12.77 -2.07
CA ALA A 60 2.22 13.77 -3.09
C ALA A 60 0.99 14.07 -3.98
N MET A 61 0.14 13.07 -4.23
CA MET A 61 -1.08 13.20 -5.03
C MET A 61 -2.24 13.94 -4.34
N LEU A 62 -2.26 14.00 -3.01
CA LEU A 62 -3.38 14.58 -2.25
C LEU A 62 -3.57 16.07 -2.53
N HIS A 63 -4.80 16.53 -2.63
CA HIS A 63 -5.19 17.93 -2.59
C HIS A 63 -5.80 18.33 -1.25
N ALA A 64 -6.00 19.63 -1.04
CA ALA A 64 -6.69 20.11 0.15
C ALA A 64 -8.14 19.58 0.18
N GLY A 65 -8.49 18.85 1.24
CA GLY A 65 -9.79 18.20 1.39
C GLY A 65 -9.79 16.69 1.12
N ASP A 66 -8.73 16.17 0.50
CA ASP A 66 -8.60 14.74 0.24
C ASP A 66 -8.29 13.95 1.51
N THR A 67 -8.64 12.66 1.51
CA THR A 67 -8.32 11.72 2.60
C THR A 67 -7.51 10.56 2.07
N LEU A 68 -6.36 10.30 2.70
CA LEU A 68 -5.56 9.10 2.44
C LEU A 68 -5.84 8.03 3.50
N ILE A 69 -6.14 6.82 3.04
CA ILE A 69 -6.25 5.62 3.89
C ILE A 69 -5.09 4.68 3.53
N VAL A 70 -4.18 4.46 4.48
CA VAL A 70 -3.13 3.43 4.37
C VAL A 70 -3.58 2.20 5.15
N ALA A 71 -3.95 1.13 4.45
CA ALA A 71 -4.47 -0.09 5.04
C ALA A 71 -3.43 -1.23 5.04
N GLY A 72 -3.61 -2.21 5.93
CA GLY A 72 -2.79 -3.42 6.02
C GLY A 72 -2.10 -3.57 7.38
N LYS A 73 -1.11 -2.71 7.67
CA LYS A 73 -0.18 -2.91 8.80
C LYS A 73 -0.65 -2.30 10.13
N GLY A 74 -1.25 -1.11 10.09
CA GLY A 74 -1.64 -0.41 11.32
C GLY A 74 -0.44 -0.09 12.22
N HIS A 75 -0.39 -0.69 13.41
CA HIS A 75 0.67 -0.45 14.41
C HIS A 75 1.91 -1.36 14.25
N GLU A 76 1.95 -2.21 13.23
CA GLU A 76 3.13 -3.05 12.97
C GLU A 76 4.33 -2.21 12.52
N GLU A 77 5.50 -2.47 13.12
CA GLU A 77 6.77 -1.75 12.85
C GLU A 77 7.79 -2.56 12.04
N GLY A 78 7.35 -3.61 11.34
CA GLY A 78 8.22 -4.41 10.49
C GLY A 78 7.57 -4.88 9.21
N GLN A 79 8.37 -5.11 8.17
CA GLN A 79 7.97 -5.69 6.90
C GLN A 79 8.70 -7.01 6.67
N THR A 80 7.97 -8.12 6.56
CA THR A 80 8.55 -9.46 6.43
C THR A 80 8.69 -9.88 4.97
N ILE A 81 9.94 -10.12 4.54
CA ILE A 81 10.30 -10.63 3.22
C ILE A 81 11.13 -11.91 3.43
N GLY A 82 10.63 -13.03 2.91
CA GLY A 82 11.17 -14.36 3.23
C GLY A 82 11.08 -14.66 4.73
N SER A 83 12.24 -14.87 5.34
CA SER A 83 12.40 -15.09 6.79
C SER A 83 12.90 -13.86 7.54
N GLU A 84 13.16 -12.75 6.85
CA GLU A 84 13.71 -11.55 7.43
C GLU A 84 12.60 -10.50 7.63
N THR A 85 12.67 -9.79 8.75
CA THR A 85 11.78 -8.65 9.05
C THR A 85 12.62 -7.39 9.09
N PHE A 86 12.36 -6.49 8.15
CA PHE A 86 13.01 -5.19 8.06
C PHE A 86 12.18 -4.16 8.82
N HIS A 87 12.82 -3.17 9.45
CA HIS A 87 12.10 -2.07 10.11
C HIS A 87 11.26 -1.30 9.10
N PHE A 88 9.96 -1.16 9.38
CA PHE A 88 9.03 -0.42 8.53
C PHE A 88 7.76 -0.06 9.32
N SER A 89 7.41 1.23 9.35
CA SER A 89 6.17 1.71 9.98
C SER A 89 5.39 2.64 9.06
N ASP A 90 4.14 2.30 8.76
CA ASP A 90 3.23 3.15 7.96
C ASP A 90 3.14 4.57 8.56
N HIS A 91 3.08 4.68 9.90
CA HIS A 91 3.01 5.95 10.58
C HIS A 91 4.28 6.79 10.43
N GLU A 92 5.45 6.17 10.40
CA GLU A 92 6.71 6.89 10.20
C GLU A 92 6.82 7.41 8.77
N GLU A 93 6.50 6.57 7.78
CA GLU A 93 6.57 6.94 6.36
C GLU A 93 5.56 8.02 6.00
N VAL A 94 4.32 7.94 6.50
CA VAL A 94 3.32 9.01 6.29
C VAL A 94 3.79 10.34 6.90
N ARG A 95 4.36 10.33 8.12
CA ARG A 95 4.89 11.55 8.74
C ARG A 95 6.09 12.11 7.97
N ALA A 96 6.95 11.25 7.43
CA ALA A 96 8.09 11.65 6.61
C ALA A 96 7.61 12.34 5.32
N ALA A 97 6.73 11.67 4.56
CA ALA A 97 6.18 12.21 3.32
C ALA A 97 5.45 13.56 3.53
N LEU A 98 4.68 13.70 4.62
CA LEU A 98 4.01 14.97 4.95
C LEU A 98 5.01 16.10 5.27
N ARG A 99 6.13 15.80 5.94
CA ARG A 99 7.17 16.79 6.23
C ARG A 99 7.88 17.24 4.95
N GLU A 100 8.22 16.29 4.08
CA GLU A 100 8.87 16.57 2.79
C GLU A 100 8.00 17.41 1.88
N ARG A 101 6.69 17.15 1.84
CA ARG A 101 5.74 17.92 1.04
C ARG A 101 5.55 19.36 1.54
N ALA A 102 5.75 19.60 2.83
CA ALA A 102 5.61 20.92 3.44
C ALA A 102 6.86 21.80 3.31
N ALA A 103 7.99 21.23 2.88
CA ALA A 103 9.26 21.93 2.68
C ALA A 103 9.33 22.57 1.28
#